data_AF-A0A834H548-F1
#
_entry.id   AF-A0A834H548-F1
#
_cell.length_a   1.000
_cell.length_b   1.000
_cell.length_c   1.000
_cell.angle_alpha   90.00
_cell.angle_beta   90.00
_cell.angle_gamma   90.00
#
_symmetry.space_group_name_H-M   'P 1'
#
loop_
_entity.id
_entity.type
_entity.pdbx_description
1 polymer ?
#
loop_
_entity_poly.entity_id
_entity_poly.type
_entity_poly.pdbx_seq_one_letter_code
_entity_poly.pdbx_strand_id
1 'polypeptide(L)'
;MNISNNNVKLMGSHLDRRQKRNFVPLRMNLEKVFYILEAKVVLKPLQPKFLNFIQKGGAYCRYHQVNGHFIRECEALKNVIQDLINQEKIDLAEFDHQAAATSWPVTS
;
A
#
# COMPACT_ATOMS: atom_id res chain seq x y z
N MET A 1 -38.81 -42.77 -1.77
CA MET A 1 -38.11 -42.12 -0.65
C MET A 1 -36.83 -41.49 -1.18
N ASN A 2 -36.64 -40.19 -0.92
CA ASN A 2 -35.41 -39.46 -1.17
C ASN A 2 -34.32 -39.87 -0.17
N ILE A 3 -33.09 -40.06 -0.63
CA ILE A 3 -31.90 -39.97 0.22
C ILE A 3 -30.97 -38.95 -0.42
N SER A 4 -30.58 -37.99 0.41
CA SER A 4 -30.13 -36.64 0.06
C SER A 4 -28.70 -36.59 -0.50
N ASN A 5 -28.50 -35.63 -1.41
CA ASN A 5 -27.20 -35.11 -1.79
C ASN A 5 -26.56 -34.36 -0.61
N ASN A 6 -25.25 -34.54 -0.41
CA ASN A 6 -24.39 -33.61 0.33
C ASN A 6 -22.95 -33.69 -0.18
N ASN A 7 -22.72 -33.15 -1.38
CA ASN A 7 -21.38 -32.83 -1.85
C ASN A 7 -21.15 -31.34 -1.58
N VAL A 8 -20.47 -31.05 -0.46
CA VAL A 8 -19.92 -29.73 -0.16
C VAL A 8 -18.95 -29.36 -1.30
N LYS A 9 -19.43 -28.52 -2.21
CA LYS A 9 -18.63 -27.93 -3.28
C LYS A 9 -17.64 -26.97 -2.62
N LEU A 10 -16.39 -27.44 -2.47
CA LEU A 10 -15.24 -26.65 -2.05
C LEU A 10 -15.24 -25.35 -2.86
N MET A 11 -15.33 -24.22 -2.15
CA MET A 11 -15.38 -22.91 -2.76
C MET A 11 -14.06 -22.60 -3.47
N GLY A 12 -14.19 -22.28 -4.75
CA GLY A 12 -13.57 -21.09 -5.31
C GLY A 12 -12.06 -21.12 -5.44
N SER A 13 -11.62 -21.64 -6.59
CA SER A 13 -10.46 -21.17 -7.33
C SER A 13 -10.24 -19.65 -7.20
N HIS A 14 -9.20 -19.25 -6.49
CA HIS A 14 -8.54 -17.96 -6.69
C HIS A 14 -7.02 -18.22 -6.63
N LEU A 15 -6.54 -19.04 -7.57
CA LEU A 15 -5.15 -18.90 -7.97
C LEU A 15 -5.01 -17.46 -8.44
N ASP A 16 -4.32 -16.68 -7.62
CA ASP A 16 -3.93 -15.31 -7.82
C ASP A 16 -3.45 -15.12 -9.26
N ARG A 17 -4.40 -14.79 -10.14
CA ARG A 17 -4.08 -14.14 -11.40
C ARG A 17 -3.60 -12.78 -10.94
N ARG A 18 -2.31 -12.69 -10.59
CA ARG A 18 -1.58 -11.48 -10.25
C ARG A 18 -1.66 -10.58 -11.46
N GLN A 19 -2.81 -9.95 -11.63
CA GLN A 19 -3.05 -8.95 -12.64
C GLN A 19 -2.05 -7.88 -12.30
N LYS A 20 -1.01 -7.71 -13.14
CA LYS A 20 0.01 -6.69 -12.92
C LYS A 20 -0.72 -5.36 -12.86
N ARG A 21 -0.97 -4.88 -11.65
CA ARG A 21 -1.59 -3.58 -11.42
C ARG A 21 -0.61 -2.55 -11.93
N ASN A 22 -1.09 -1.67 -12.81
CA ASN A 22 -0.31 -0.51 -13.19
C ASN A 22 -0.31 0.42 -11.98
N PHE A 23 0.87 0.61 -11.40
CA PHE A 23 1.08 1.61 -10.36
C PHE A 23 1.45 2.92 -11.03
N VAL A 24 0.82 4.00 -10.59
CA VAL A 24 1.27 5.32 -10.98
C VAL A 24 2.67 5.52 -10.38
N PRO A 25 3.67 5.90 -11.20
CA PRO A 25 5.00 6.17 -10.68
C PRO A 25 4.95 7.37 -9.74
N LEU A 26 5.36 7.17 -8.50
CA LEU A 26 5.51 8.24 -7.52
C LEU A 26 6.94 8.78 -7.61
N ARG A 27 7.11 10.10 -7.67
CA ARG A 27 8.45 10.71 -7.63
C ARG A 27 9.08 10.65 -6.25
N MET A 28 8.25 10.59 -5.20
CA MET A 28 8.71 10.34 -3.83
C MET A 28 8.88 8.85 -3.54
N ASN A 29 9.82 8.54 -2.64
CA ASN A 29 9.94 7.17 -2.13
C ASN A 29 8.72 6.79 -1.26
N LEU A 30 8.43 5.49 -1.22
CA LEU A 30 7.21 4.97 -0.59
C LEU A 30 7.16 5.20 0.93
N GLU A 31 8.31 5.32 1.58
CA GLU A 31 8.41 5.63 3.00
C GLU A 31 7.94 7.06 3.31
N LYS A 32 8.37 8.04 2.52
CA LYS A 32 7.97 9.43 2.67
C LYS A 32 6.49 9.62 2.36
N VAL A 33 5.98 8.94 1.32
CA VAL A 33 4.55 8.93 1.01
C VAL A 33 3.74 8.39 2.18
N PHE A 34 4.15 7.25 2.75
CA PHE A 34 3.51 6.68 3.92
C PHE A 34 3.49 7.64 5.12
N TYR A 35 4.61 8.30 5.41
CA TYR A 35 4.69 9.27 6.52
C TYR A 35 3.72 10.44 6.36
N ILE A 36 3.60 10.99 5.15
CA ILE A 36 2.65 12.07 4.85
C ILE A 36 1.20 11.59 5.05
N LEU A 37 0.86 10.40 4.55
CA LEU A 37 -0.48 9.83 4.68
C LEU A 37 -0.84 9.48 6.14
N GLU A 38 0.14 9.03 6.92
CA GLU A 38 0.02 8.80 8.37
C GLU A 38 -0.23 10.12 9.11
N ALA A 39 0.55 11.16 8.83
CA ALA A 39 0.39 12.48 9.44
C ALA A 39 -0.97 13.11 9.12
N LYS A 40 -1.50 12.87 7.92
CA LYS A 40 -2.83 13.32 7.50
C LYS A 40 -3.97 12.43 8.00
N VAL A 41 -3.67 11.34 8.70
CA VAL A 41 -4.67 10.37 9.21
C VAL A 41 -5.47 9.70 8.08
N VAL A 42 -5.01 9.80 6.83
CA VAL A 42 -5.63 9.15 5.65
C VAL A 42 -5.35 7.66 5.66
N LEU A 43 -4.15 7.28 6.12
CA LEU A 43 -3.71 5.90 6.18
C LEU A 43 -3.02 5.67 7.52
N LYS A 44 -3.32 4.54 8.16
CA LYS A 44 -2.66 4.14 9.41
C LYS A 44 -1.86 2.87 9.16
N PRO A 45 -0.78 2.63 9.91
CA PRO A 45 -0.17 1.32 9.95
C PRO A 45 -1.23 0.24 10.19
N LEU A 46 -1.06 -0.92 9.57
CA LEU A 46 -1.86 -2.07 9.89
C LEU A 46 -1.52 -2.50 11.32
N GLN A 47 -2.54 -2.48 12.19
CA GLN A 47 -2.37 -3.01 13.53
C GLN A 47 -1.91 -4.46 13.42
N PRO A 48 -0.86 -4.87 14.15
CA PRO A 48 -0.43 -6.25 14.17
C PRO A 48 -1.61 -7.09 14.66
N LYS A 49 -2.22 -7.86 13.77
CA LYS A 49 -3.15 -8.90 14.20
C LYS A 49 -2.28 -9.94 14.89
N PHE A 50 -2.41 -10.05 16.22
CA PHE A 50 -1.66 -10.98 17.07
C PHE A 50 -1.28 -12.25 16.32
N LEU A 51 0.00 -12.39 15.96
CA LEU A 51 0.57 -13.62 15.46
C LEU A 51 2.10 -13.53 15.61
N ASN A 52 2.65 -14.62 16.11
CA ASN A 52 4.04 -14.85 16.51
C ASN A 52 5.01 -14.84 15.32
N PHE A 53 5.04 -13.76 14.54
CA PHE A 53 5.95 -13.59 13.42
C PHE A 53 7.28 -13.03 13.91
N ILE A 54 8.00 -13.82 14.71
CA ILE A 54 9.45 -13.66 14.76
C ILE A 54 9.98 -14.19 13.42
N GLN A 55 9.84 -13.40 12.36
CA GLN A 55 10.65 -13.59 11.16
C GLN A 55 12.06 -13.18 11.56
N LYS A 56 12.83 -14.17 12.01
CA LYS A 56 14.23 -14.01 12.42
C LYS A 56 15.01 -13.54 11.19
N GLY A 57 15.34 -12.25 11.17
CA GLY A 57 16.10 -11.63 10.08
C GLY A 57 15.20 -11.05 8.98
N GLY A 58 15.65 -9.92 8.42
CA GLY A 58 14.93 -9.14 7.43
C GLY A 58 14.68 -7.71 7.91
N ALA A 59 14.39 -6.82 6.97
CA ALA A 59 14.08 -5.43 7.28
C ALA A 59 12.67 -5.26 7.87
N TYR A 60 12.50 -4.20 8.66
CA TYR A 60 11.21 -3.85 9.26
C TYR A 60 10.33 -3.08 8.27
N CYS A 61 9.08 -3.53 8.09
CA CYS A 61 8.08 -2.80 7.32
C CYS A 61 7.16 -2.04 8.28
N ARG A 62 7.30 -0.71 8.34
CA ARG A 62 6.48 0.14 9.22
C ARG A 62 4.98 0.06 8.92
N TYR A 63 4.59 -0.18 7.67
CA TYR A 63 3.17 -0.34 7.32
C TYR A 63 2.55 -1.59 7.94
N HIS A 64 3.25 -2.72 7.95
CA HIS A 64 2.79 -3.97 8.57
C HIS A 64 3.18 -4.11 10.05
N GLN A 65 4.11 -3.28 10.51
CA GLN A 65 4.72 -3.33 11.83
C GLN A 65 5.41 -4.68 12.17
N VAL A 66 5.94 -5.38 11.18
CA VAL A 66 6.67 -6.65 11.36
C VAL A 66 7.95 -6.68 10.52
N ASN A 67 8.88 -7.57 10.90
CA ASN A 67 10.07 -7.87 10.10
C ASN A 67 9.71 -8.77 8.92
N GLY A 68 10.38 -8.57 7.78
CA GLY A 68 10.29 -9.43 6.60
C GLY A 68 10.63 -8.72 5.28
N HIS A 69 10.38 -7.41 5.18
CA HIS A 69 10.74 -6.60 4.01
C HIS A 69 10.84 -5.11 4.38
N PHE A 70 11.52 -4.32 3.54
CA PHE A 70 11.52 -2.86 3.68
C PHE A 70 10.21 -2.27 3.19
N ILE A 71 9.77 -1.16 3.81
CA ILE A 71 8.54 -0.46 3.38
C ILE A 71 8.55 -0.11 1.88
N ARG A 72 9.70 0.21 1.27
CA ARG A 72 9.85 0.49 -0.16
C ARG A 72 9.47 -0.68 -1.09
N GLU A 73 9.56 -1.90 -0.57
CA GLU A 73 9.22 -3.15 -1.27
C GLU A 73 7.81 -3.63 -0.94
N CYS A 74 7.08 -2.92 -0.06
CA CYS A 74 5.77 -3.32 0.41
C CYS A 74 4.70 -3.20 -0.70
N GLU A 75 4.33 -4.32 -1.30
CA GLU A 75 3.28 -4.37 -2.34
C GLU A 75 1.89 -4.02 -1.80
N ALA A 76 1.59 -4.41 -0.56
CA ALA A 76 0.33 -4.06 0.09
C ALA A 76 0.16 -2.53 0.18
N LEU A 77 1.23 -1.83 0.58
CA LEU A 77 1.23 -0.36 0.66
C LEU A 77 1.06 0.28 -0.73
N LYS A 78 1.76 -0.23 -1.76
CA LYS A 78 1.59 0.25 -3.14
C LYS A 78 0.15 0.11 -3.63
N ASN A 79 -0.49 -1.02 -3.31
CA ASN A 79 -1.89 -1.25 -3.67
C ASN A 79 -2.82 -0.24 -3.00
N VAL A 80 -2.68 -0.02 -1.68
CA VAL A 80 -3.53 0.92 -0.96
C VAL A 80 -3.33 2.36 -1.45
N ILE A 81 -2.09 2.79 -1.71
CA ILE A 81 -1.84 4.13 -2.28
C ILE A 81 -2.51 4.27 -3.64
N GLN A 82 -2.40 3.26 -4.51
CA GLN A 82 -3.08 3.28 -5.80
C GLN A 82 -4.61 3.33 -5.65
N ASP A 83 -5.17 2.63 -4.66
CA ASP A 83 -6.60 2.68 -4.37
C ASP A 83 -7.04 4.07 -3.87
N LEU A 84 -6.24 4.74 -3.05
CA LEU A 84 -6.52 6.09 -2.60
C LEU A 84 -6.48 7.09 -3.77
N ILE A 85 -5.55 6.93 -4.71
CA ILE A 85 -5.49 7.74 -5.94
C ILE A 85 -6.73 7.50 -6.80
N ASN A 86 -7.08 6.23 -7.04
CA ASN A 86 -8.24 5.87 -7.87
C ASN A 86 -9.57 6.32 -7.26
N GLN A 87 -9.63 6.44 -5.93
CA GLN A 87 -10.77 6.97 -5.19
C GLN A 87 -10.73 8.49 -5.00
N GLU A 88 -9.74 9.17 -5.60
CA GLU A 88 -9.54 10.63 -5.49
C GLU A 88 -9.41 11.12 -4.04
N LYS A 89 -9.00 10.24 -3.12
CA LYS A 89 -8.78 10.59 -1.70
C LYS A 89 -7.46 11.29 -1.48
N ILE A 90 -6.52 11.11 -2.41
CA ILE A 90 -5.21 11.77 -2.43
C ILE A 90 -4.89 12.17 -3.88
N ASP A 91 -4.28 13.34 -4.04
CA ASP A 91 -3.83 13.81 -5.35
C ASP A 91 -2.40 13.32 -5.63
N LEU A 92 -2.17 12.83 -6.84
CA LEU A 92 -0.84 12.48 -7.34
C LEU A 92 0.13 13.66 -7.31
N ALA A 93 -0.38 14.88 -7.56
CA ALA A 93 0.43 16.09 -7.52
C ALA A 93 1.14 16.24 -6.18
N GLU A 94 0.50 15.82 -5.08
CA GLU A 94 1.09 15.88 -3.74
C GLU A 94 2.41 15.10 -3.62
N PHE A 95 2.57 14.04 -4.42
CA PHE A 95 3.76 13.18 -4.44
C PHE A 95 4.62 13.38 -5.69
N ASP A 96 4.21 14.29 -6.60
CA ASP A 96 4.88 14.60 -7.87
C ASP A 96 5.72 15.89 -7.82
N HIS A 97 5.77 16.61 -6.68
CA HIS A 97 6.50 17.88 -6.60
C HIS A 97 8.01 17.69 -6.82
N GLN A 98 8.45 17.93 -8.06
CA GLN A 98 9.70 18.63 -8.35
C GLN A 98 9.61 19.95 -7.60
N ALA A 99 10.68 20.34 -6.89
CA ALA A 99 10.79 21.63 -6.25
C ALA A 99 10.11 22.69 -7.11
N ALA A 100 9.07 23.35 -6.57
CA ALA A 100 8.63 24.62 -7.10
C ALA A 100 9.90 25.45 -7.19
N ALA A 101 10.41 25.60 -8.41
CA ALA A 101 11.59 26.39 -8.67
C ALA A 101 11.31 27.73 -7.99
N THR A 102 12.17 28.06 -7.05
CA THR A 102 12.31 29.39 -6.48
C THR A 102 12.43 30.37 -7.63
N SER A 103 11.31 30.84 -8.15
CA SER A 103 11.22 32.04 -8.98
C SER A 103 10.70 33.11 -8.04
N TRP A 104 11.63 33.65 -7.27
CA TRP A 104 11.44 34.96 -6.67
C TRP A 104 11.11 35.95 -7.79
N PRO A 105 10.24 36.95 -7.57
CA PRO A 105 10.09 38.03 -8.53
C PRO A 105 11.41 38.80 -8.56
N VAL A 106 12.09 38.79 -9.71
CA VAL A 106 13.11 39.81 -10.01
C VAL A 106 12.34 41.12 -10.14
N THR A 107 12.38 41.94 -9.09
CA THR A 107 11.95 43.33 -9.16
C THR A 107 13.08 44.16 -9.76
N SER A 108 12.76 44.77 -10.89
CA SER A 108 13.35 45.97 -11.53
C SER A 108 14.81 45.92 -11.99
#